data_AF-A0A532C601-F1
#
_entry.id   AF-A0A532C601-F1
#
_cell.length_a   1.000
_cell.length_b   1.000
_cell.length_c   1.000
_cell.angle_alpha   90.00
_cell.angle_beta   90.00
_cell.angle_gamma   90.00
#
_symmetry.space_group_name_H-M   'P 1'
#
loop_
_entity.id
_entity.type
_entity.pdbx_description
1 polymer ?
#
loop_
_entity_poly.entity_id
_entity_poly.type
_entity_poly.pdbx_seq_one_letter_code
_entity_poly.pdbx_strand_id
1 'polypeptide(L)'
;MKYSMSAAVLLAVVALIPVESRAAELFDSEEPFNQAITKNLLRSFLNQALDVLDDHLEVTGTLNPNEKQGNRQQYLKFRFYPEGKSRSNESMTAEGWVDQVPDSSQQDFHFRFSLPKPTLRQAPAESTNVL
;
A
#
# COMPACT_ATOMS: atom_id res chain seq x y z
N MET A 1 -33.37 -56.93 -24.77
CA MET A 1 -33.43 -55.58 -24.16
C MET A 1 -34.18 -55.66 -22.83
N LYS A 2 -33.48 -55.69 -21.69
CA LYS A 2 -34.10 -55.76 -20.36
C LYS A 2 -33.23 -55.02 -19.33
N TYR A 3 -33.27 -53.68 -19.34
CA TYR A 3 -32.81 -52.84 -18.22
C TYR A 3 -33.68 -51.59 -18.15
N SER A 4 -34.97 -51.74 -17.81
CA SER A 4 -35.88 -50.60 -17.57
C SER A 4 -36.35 -50.49 -16.11
N MET A 5 -35.92 -51.39 -15.22
CA MET A 5 -36.33 -51.38 -13.81
C MET A 5 -35.27 -50.82 -12.84
N SER A 6 -34.17 -50.26 -13.33
CA SER A 6 -33.07 -49.80 -12.45
C SER A 6 -33.20 -48.34 -12.01
N ALA A 7 -33.90 -47.49 -12.77
CA ALA A 7 -33.96 -46.05 -12.47
C ALA A 7 -35.00 -45.71 -11.39
N ALA A 8 -36.14 -46.41 -11.37
CA ALA A 8 -37.22 -46.16 -10.41
C ALA A 8 -36.82 -46.54 -8.97
N VAL A 9 -36.03 -47.61 -8.82
CA VAL A 9 -35.53 -48.05 -7.51
C VAL A 9 -34.50 -47.06 -6.95
N LEU A 10 -33.64 -46.50 -7.81
CA LEU A 10 -32.65 -45.50 -7.38
C LEU A 10 -33.31 -44.21 -6.90
N LEU A 11 -34.38 -43.76 -7.57
CA LEU A 11 -35.17 -42.59 -7.18
C LEU A 11 -35.93 -42.78 -5.86
N ALA A 12 -36.44 -43.99 -5.61
CA ALA A 12 -37.14 -44.31 -4.36
C ALA A 12 -36.20 -44.33 -3.14
N VAL A 13 -34.92 -44.69 -3.32
CA VAL A 13 -33.93 -44.69 -2.23
C VAL A 13 -33.50 -43.27 -1.85
N VAL A 14 -33.43 -42.34 -2.81
CA VAL A 14 -33.11 -40.92 -2.52
C VAL A 14 -34.24 -40.23 -1.76
N ALA A 15 -35.50 -40.62 -1.99
CA ALA A 15 -36.67 -40.04 -1.32
C ALA A 15 -36.87 -40.51 0.14
N LEU A 16 -36.14 -41.53 0.58
CA LEU A 16 -36.23 -42.10 1.94
C LEU A 16 -35.10 -41.64 2.86
N ILE A 17 -34.17 -40.79 2.39
CA ILE A 17 -33.16 -40.19 3.26
C ILE A 17 -33.89 -39.11 4.08
N PRO A 18 -34.01 -39.27 5.41
CA PRO A 18 -34.58 -38.22 6.22
C PRO A 18 -33.67 -36.99 6.06
N VAL A 19 -34.23 -35.87 5.62
CA VAL A 19 -33.62 -34.55 5.81
C VAL A 19 -33.69 -34.31 7.31
N GLU A 20 -32.74 -34.91 8.03
CA GLU A 20 -32.34 -34.43 9.33
C GLU A 20 -31.91 -33.01 9.06
N SER A 21 -32.69 -32.06 9.55
CA SER A 21 -32.30 -30.67 9.66
C SER A 21 -30.94 -30.67 10.36
N ARG A 22 -29.85 -30.58 9.59
CA ARG A 22 -28.54 -30.27 10.13
C ARG A 22 -28.79 -29.04 10.98
N ALA A 23 -28.61 -29.20 12.30
CA ALA A 23 -28.40 -28.08 13.18
C ALA A 23 -27.49 -27.13 12.41
N ALA A 24 -27.93 -25.88 12.23
CA ALA A 24 -27.12 -24.88 11.59
C ALA A 24 -25.83 -24.79 12.41
N GLU A 25 -24.79 -25.53 12.00
CA GLU A 25 -23.41 -25.21 12.32
C GLU A 25 -23.30 -23.77 11.87
N LEU A 26 -23.23 -22.89 12.87
CA LEU A 26 -23.11 -21.45 12.67
C LEU A 26 -21.87 -21.29 11.80
N PHE A 27 -22.07 -21.06 10.50
CA PHE A 27 -20.97 -20.94 9.57
C PHE A 27 -20.15 -19.73 10.00
N ASP A 28 -19.05 -19.99 10.70
CA ASP A 28 -18.13 -18.95 11.12
C ASP A 28 -17.25 -18.63 9.92
N SER A 29 -17.65 -17.58 9.19
CA SER A 29 -16.92 -17.08 8.03
C SER A 29 -15.49 -16.66 8.36
N GLU A 30 -15.17 -16.44 9.64
CA GLU A 30 -13.84 -16.05 10.12
C GLU A 30 -12.96 -17.26 10.48
N GLU A 31 -13.51 -18.47 10.66
CA GLU A 31 -12.74 -19.68 10.96
C GLU A 31 -11.58 -19.94 9.96
N PRO A 32 -11.79 -19.88 8.62
CA PRO A 32 -10.69 -20.06 7.69
C PRO A 32 -9.64 -18.94 7.77
N PHE A 33 -10.01 -17.70 8.15
CA PHE A 33 -9.03 -16.63 8.34
C PHE A 33 -8.25 -16.79 9.65
N ASN A 34 -8.94 -17.19 10.71
CA ASN A 34 -8.35 -17.50 12.02
C ASN A 34 -7.37 -18.69 11.95
N GLN A 35 -7.63 -19.65 11.06
CA GLN A 35 -6.76 -20.81 10.83
C GLN A 35 -5.67 -20.56 9.77
N ALA A 36 -5.99 -19.85 8.68
CA ALA A 36 -5.06 -19.67 7.54
C ALA A 36 -4.06 -18.53 7.75
N ILE A 37 -4.45 -17.46 8.45
CA ILE A 37 -3.58 -16.30 8.67
C ILE A 37 -2.95 -16.43 10.05
N THR A 38 -1.87 -17.21 10.13
CA THR A 38 -1.10 -17.32 11.37
C THR A 38 -0.43 -15.97 11.70
N LYS A 39 -0.30 -15.65 12.99
CA LYS A 39 0.41 -14.44 13.46
C LYS A 39 1.80 -14.27 12.82
N ASN A 40 2.47 -15.38 12.50
CA ASN A 40 3.77 -15.39 11.86
C ASN A 40 3.71 -14.91 10.40
N LEU A 41 2.68 -15.31 9.64
CA LEU A 41 2.47 -14.82 8.28
C LEU A 41 2.17 -13.32 8.27
N LEU A 42 1.29 -12.84 9.16
CA LEU A 42 1.02 -11.41 9.32
C LEU A 42 2.28 -10.63 9.65
N ARG A 43 3.09 -11.14 10.58
CA ARG A 43 4.37 -10.52 10.93
C ARG A 43 5.33 -10.48 9.74
N SER A 44 5.39 -11.55 8.94
CA SER A 44 6.21 -11.59 7.73
C SER A 44 5.77 -10.55 6.71
N PHE A 45 4.46 -10.44 6.43
CA PHE A 45 3.92 -9.43 5.51
C PHE A 45 4.16 -8.01 6.02
N LEU A 46 3.97 -7.77 7.32
CA LEU A 46 4.25 -6.48 7.92
C LEU A 46 5.73 -6.11 7.77
N ASN A 47 6.64 -7.02 8.11
CA ASN A 47 8.07 -6.78 7.94
C ASN A 47 8.43 -6.49 6.49
N GLN A 48 7.91 -7.27 5.54
CA GLN A 48 8.14 -7.03 4.12
C GLN A 48 7.59 -5.68 3.66
N ALA A 49 6.41 -5.28 4.12
CA ALA A 49 5.84 -3.98 3.82
C ALA A 49 6.68 -2.84 4.42
N LEU A 50 7.20 -3.01 5.63
CA LEU A 50 8.10 -2.05 6.27
C LEU A 50 9.45 -1.96 5.54
N ASP A 51 10.01 -3.07 5.07
CA ASP A 51 11.26 -3.09 4.30
C ASP A 51 11.09 -2.35 2.95
N VAL A 52 9.97 -2.58 2.26
CA VAL A 52 9.64 -1.86 1.02
C VAL A 52 9.41 -0.37 1.29
N LEU A 53 8.69 -0.04 2.36
CA LEU A 53 8.49 1.36 2.74
C LEU A 53 9.81 2.03 3.10
N ASP A 54 10.70 1.36 3.85
CA ASP A 54 12.00 1.94 4.13
C ASP A 54 12.77 2.18 2.84
N ASP A 55 12.88 1.21 1.93
CA ASP A 55 13.63 1.41 0.68
C ASP A 55 13.03 2.50 -0.21
N HIS A 56 11.71 2.74 -0.19
CA HIS A 56 11.06 3.66 -1.12
C HIS A 56 10.65 5.01 -0.51
N LEU A 57 10.51 5.13 0.81
CA LEU A 57 9.99 6.31 1.49
C LEU A 57 11.03 6.90 2.43
N GLU A 58 11.26 8.19 2.28
CA GLU A 58 12.05 9.00 3.20
C GLU A 58 11.12 10.05 3.84
N VAL A 59 11.12 10.11 5.17
CA VAL A 59 10.39 11.12 5.94
C VAL A 59 11.38 11.94 6.73
N THR A 60 11.32 13.27 6.57
CA THR A 60 12.22 14.22 7.24
C THR A 60 11.43 15.39 7.79
N GLY A 61 11.99 16.06 8.79
CA GLY A 61 11.38 17.23 9.43
C GLY A 61 11.01 16.98 10.88
N THR A 62 10.32 17.95 11.47
CA THR A 62 9.89 17.95 12.86
C THR A 62 8.52 18.61 12.98
N LEU A 63 7.63 17.98 13.74
CA LEU A 63 6.34 18.56 14.14
C LEU A 63 6.41 19.26 15.50
N ASN A 64 7.57 19.22 16.15
CA ASN A 64 7.76 19.84 17.45
C ASN A 64 7.67 21.37 17.27
N PRO A 65 6.68 22.04 17.88
CA PRO A 65 6.53 23.50 17.75
C PRO A 65 7.72 24.27 18.33
N ASN A 66 8.53 23.61 19.18
CA ASN A 66 9.72 24.20 19.80
C ASN A 66 10.99 24.01 18.95
N GLU A 67 10.96 23.16 17.93
CA GLU A 67 12.08 22.97 17.01
C GLU A 67 11.80 23.73 15.71
N LYS A 68 12.64 24.71 15.42
CA LYS A 68 12.56 25.50 14.19
C LYS A 68 13.59 25.02 13.18
N GLN A 69 13.17 24.82 11.94
CA GLN A 69 14.07 24.61 10.81
C GLN A 69 14.10 25.88 9.95
N GLY A 70 15.03 26.78 10.27
CA GLY A 70 15.04 28.13 9.70
C GLY A 70 13.88 28.97 10.26
N ASN A 71 13.09 29.58 9.38
CA ASN A 71 11.92 30.38 9.78
C ASN A 71 10.61 29.58 9.88
N ARG A 72 10.63 28.31 9.45
CA ARG A 72 9.46 27.42 9.41
C ARG A 72 9.27 26.74 10.75
N GLN A 73 8.05 26.82 11.28
CA GLN A 73 7.60 25.99 12.38
C GLN A 73 6.98 24.71 11.80
N GLN A 74 7.17 23.58 12.47
CA GLN A 74 6.48 22.33 12.14
C GLN A 74 6.58 21.95 10.65
N TYR A 75 7.77 21.53 10.21
CA TYR A 75 8.02 21.11 8.83
C TYR A 75 7.97 19.60 8.71
N LEU A 76 7.26 19.09 7.72
CA LEU A 76 7.34 17.69 7.30
C LEU A 76 7.60 17.60 5.81
N LYS A 77 8.45 16.65 5.43
CA LYS A 77 8.72 16.31 4.05
C LYS A 77 8.77 14.81 3.87
N PHE A 78 7.94 14.36 2.95
CA PHE A 78 7.89 13.01 2.43
C PHE A 78 8.55 13.00 1.06
N ARG A 79 9.43 12.03 0.84
CA ARG A 79 10.02 11.79 -0.46
C ARG A 79 9.86 10.32 -0.81
N PHE A 80 9.26 10.07 -1.96
CA PHE A 80 9.03 8.74 -2.51
C PHE A 80 9.94 8.49 -3.70
N TYR A 81 10.63 7.35 -3.70
CA TYR A 81 11.56 6.90 -4.72
C TYR A 81 10.95 5.70 -5.45
N PRO A 82 10.43 5.85 -6.68
CA PRO A 82 9.72 4.76 -7.37
C PRO A 82 10.55 3.48 -7.55
N GLU A 83 11.86 3.61 -7.77
CA GLU A 83 12.79 2.48 -7.97
C GLU A 83 13.60 2.13 -6.71
N GLY A 84 13.29 2.75 -5.57
CA GLY A 84 14.04 2.63 -4.32
C GLY A 84 15.13 3.70 -4.16
N LYS A 85 15.45 4.05 -2.91
CA LYS A 85 16.39 5.11 -2.51
C LYS A 85 17.78 4.90 -3.12
N SER A 86 18.21 3.66 -3.25
CA SER A 86 19.55 3.30 -3.73
C SER A 86 19.68 3.29 -5.26
N ARG A 87 18.57 3.16 -5.99
CA ARG A 87 18.56 2.96 -7.45
C ARG A 87 17.96 4.14 -8.22
N SER A 88 17.33 5.09 -7.52
CA SER A 88 16.66 6.23 -8.13
C SER A 88 17.34 7.56 -7.79
N ASN A 89 17.71 8.31 -8.83
CA ASN A 89 17.99 9.74 -8.70
C ASN A 89 16.69 10.58 -8.81
N GLU A 90 15.60 9.97 -9.23
CA GLU A 90 14.29 10.59 -9.38
C GLU A 90 13.42 10.33 -8.13
N SER A 91 12.73 11.36 -7.65
CA SER A 91 11.83 11.21 -6.52
C SER A 91 10.63 12.15 -6.62
N MET A 92 9.52 11.73 -6.06
CA MET A 92 8.34 12.54 -5.82
C MET A 92 8.43 13.08 -4.40
N THR A 93 8.16 14.37 -4.22
CA THR A 93 8.22 15.00 -2.88
C THR A 93 6.87 15.62 -2.55
N ALA A 94 6.43 15.42 -1.32
CA ALA A 94 5.34 16.15 -0.70
C ALA A 94 5.86 16.79 0.59
N GLU A 95 5.68 18.09 0.77
CA GLU A 95 6.10 18.79 1.97
C GLU A 95 5.02 19.73 2.48
N GLY A 96 4.99 19.92 3.79
CA GLY A 96 4.13 20.87 4.46
C GLY A 96 4.86 21.58 5.59
N TRP A 97 4.53 22.84 5.82
CA TRP A 97 5.07 23.62 6.93
C TRP A 97 4.08 24.67 7.41
N VAL A 98 4.32 25.17 8.61
CA VAL A 98 3.63 26.32 9.18
C VAL A 98 4.59 27.48 9.29
N ASP A 99 4.25 28.61 8.68
CA ASP A 99 4.97 29.86 8.89
C ASP A 99 4.21 30.70 9.92
N GLN A 100 4.95 31.33 10.84
CA GLN A 100 4.37 32.30 11.76
C GLN A 100 4.45 33.69 11.10
N VAL A 101 3.31 34.32 10.90
CA VAL A 101 3.24 35.63 10.26
C VAL A 101 3.82 36.67 11.23
N PRO A 102 4.79 37.51 10.82
CA PRO A 102 5.36 38.54 11.67
C PRO A 102 4.28 39.47 12.21
N ASP A 103 4.38 39.82 13.50
CA ASP A 103 3.48 40.76 14.19
C ASP A 103 2.01 40.35 14.25
N SER A 104 1.70 39.07 14.02
CA SER A 104 0.36 38.52 14.22
C SER A 104 0.40 37.17 14.95
N SER A 105 -0.71 36.81 15.59
CA SER A 105 -0.90 35.44 16.12
C SER A 105 -1.34 34.45 15.04
N GLN A 106 -1.35 34.86 13.77
CA GLN A 106 -1.84 34.05 12.67
C GLN A 106 -0.75 33.09 12.17
N GLN A 107 -1.17 31.87 11.86
CA GLN A 107 -0.35 30.82 11.29
C GLN A 107 -0.77 30.58 9.85
N ASP A 108 0.20 30.52 8.95
CA ASP A 108 -0.01 30.20 7.56
C ASP A 108 0.44 28.77 7.28
N PHE A 109 -0.47 27.97 6.74
CA PHE A 109 -0.22 26.57 6.39
C PHE A 109 0.15 26.47 4.92
N HIS A 110 1.30 25.84 4.66
CA HIS A 110 1.81 25.64 3.31
C HIS A 110 1.94 24.17 2.99
N PHE A 111 1.69 23.83 1.72
CA PHE A 111 1.87 22.50 1.17
C PHE A 111 2.41 22.59 -0.26
N ARG A 112 3.39 21.74 -0.58
CA ARG A 112 3.98 21.68 -1.91
C ARG A 112 4.19 20.23 -2.34
N PHE A 113 3.79 19.96 -3.57
CA PHE A 113 4.08 18.71 -4.27
C PHE A 113 5.09 18.97 -5.38
N SER A 114 6.02 18.05 -5.57
CA SER A 114 7.03 18.14 -6.62
C SER A 114 7.19 16.78 -7.27
N LEU A 115 6.98 16.73 -8.58
CA LEU A 115 7.21 15.54 -9.40
C LEU A 115 8.68 15.55 -9.88
N PRO A 116 9.25 14.36 -10.16
CA PRO A 116 10.56 14.28 -10.80
C PRO A 116 10.52 15.02 -12.13
N LYS A 117 11.53 15.86 -12.37
CA LYS A 117 11.65 16.53 -13.67
C LYS A 117 12.01 15.45 -14.70
N PRO A 118 11.34 15.42 -15.87
CA PRO A 118 11.72 14.49 -16.92
C PRO A 118 13.17 14.74 -17.30
N THR A 119 14.00 13.71 -17.16
CA THR A 119 15.38 13.75 -17.63
C THR A 119 15.34 13.88 -19.15
N LEU A 120 15.52 15.09 -19.68
CA LEU A 120 15.80 15.30 -21.09
C LEU A 120 17.11 14.56 -21.37
N ARG A 121 17.03 13.35 -21.95
CA ARG A 121 18.20 12.67 -22.49
C ARG A 121 18.92 13.67 -23.38
N GLN A 122 20.11 14.08 -22.99
CA GLN A 122 21.01 14.78 -23.89
C GLN A 122 21.17 13.87 -25.12
N ALA A 123 20.63 14.33 -26.25
CA ALA A 123 20.93 13.71 -27.53
C ALA A 123 22.46 13.64 -27.64
N PRO A 124 23.04 12.52 -28.09
CA PRO A 124 24.48 12.40 -28.23
C PRO A 124 24.95 13.56 -29.10
N ALA A 125 25.87 14.37 -28.57
CA ALA A 125 26.50 15.44 -29.32
C ALA A 125 27.18 14.78 -30.53
N GLU A 126 26.55 14.93 -31.69
CA GLU A 126 27.11 14.50 -32.95
C GLU A 126 28.36 15.35 -33.18
N SER A 127 29.51 14.80 -32.83
CA SER A 127 30.82 15.39 -33.11
C SER A 127 31.06 15.26 -34.61
N THR A 128 30.49 16.16 -35.39
CA THR A 128 30.89 16.35 -36.78
C THR A 128 32.24 17.04 -36.77
N ASN A 129 33.29 16.20 -36.81
CA ASN A 129 34.65 16.61 -37.14
C ASN A 129 34.63 17.35 -38.49
N VAL A 130 35.09 18.60 -38.46
CA VAL A 130 35.41 19.38 -39.65
C VAL A 130 36.78 18.89 -40.15
N LEU A 131 36.84 18.51 -41.42
CA LEU A 131 38.07 18.21 -42.16
C LEU A 131 38.08 19.09 -43.42
#